data_AF-A0A8C0ELZ9-F1
#
_entry.id   AF-A0A8C0ELZ9-F1
#
_cell.length_a   1.000
_cell.length_b   1.000
_cell.length_c   1.000
_cell.angle_alpha   90.00
_cell.angle_beta   90.00
_cell.angle_gamma   90.00
#
_symmetry.space_group_name_H-M   'P 1'
#
loop_
_entity.id
_entity.type
_entity.pdbx_description
1 polymer ?
#
loop_
_entity_poly.entity_id
_entity_poly.type
_entity_poly.pdbx_seq_one_letter_code
_entity_poly.pdbx_strand_id
1 'polypeptide(L)'
;LCVHELLGTAKMANCTLLSPFSPQVLIPLFTGQPLPSEKLQEVMEGLSTSLKQFEERFLQDKAFIIGSEISLADLVAIVELMQPVGVGCDIFEDRPRLMEWRRRVEDAVGKELFFQAHEMILSVKELSNIQIDPQLKEQLAPVLMKMLK
;
A
#
# COMPACT_ATOMS: atom_id res chain seq x y z
N LEU A 1 19.83 10.19 -0.42
CA LEU A 1 19.03 11.01 0.51
C LEU A 1 17.52 10.80 0.27
N CYS A 2 17.00 10.97 -0.96
CA CYS A 2 15.56 10.89 -1.24
C CYS A 2 14.87 9.54 -0.91
N VAL A 3 15.45 8.39 -1.29
CA VAL A 3 14.82 7.07 -1.11
C VAL A 3 14.76 6.64 0.36
N HIS A 4 15.80 6.93 1.16
CA HIS A 4 15.81 6.66 2.60
C HIS A 4 14.92 7.63 3.40
N GLU A 5 14.67 8.85 2.92
CA GLU A 5 13.67 9.74 3.54
C GLU A 5 12.22 9.36 3.16
N LEU A 6 12.02 8.88 1.92
CA LEU A 6 10.77 8.24 1.48
C LEU A 6 10.45 6.99 2.32
N LEU A 7 11.43 6.09 2.49
CA LEU A 7 11.30 4.84 3.25
C LEU A 7 11.39 5.00 4.78
N GLY A 8 12.22 5.93 5.25
CA GLY A 8 12.67 5.99 6.65
C GLY A 8 11.96 7.03 7.52
N THR A 9 11.13 7.90 6.95
CA THR A 9 10.15 8.65 7.75
C THR A 9 8.85 7.84 7.81
N ALA A 10 8.09 7.95 8.89
CA ALA A 10 6.84 7.22 9.18
C ALA A 10 5.70 7.34 8.13
N LYS A 11 6.01 7.73 6.89
CA LYS A 11 5.10 8.09 5.80
C LYS A 11 4.76 6.90 4.90
N MET A 12 5.71 6.00 4.61
CA MET A 12 5.37 4.73 3.93
C MET A 12 4.92 3.63 4.89
N ALA A 13 5.14 3.80 6.20
CA ALA A 13 4.61 2.90 7.23
C ALA A 13 3.08 2.76 7.11
N ASN A 14 2.36 3.84 6.78
CA ASN A 14 0.90 3.79 6.61
C ASN A 14 0.46 3.00 5.38
N CYS A 15 1.27 2.97 4.30
CA CYS A 15 1.01 2.07 3.16
C CYS A 15 1.24 0.61 3.57
N THR A 16 2.28 0.34 4.37
CA THR A 16 2.56 -1.02 4.89
C THR A 16 1.44 -1.52 5.81
N LEU A 17 0.79 -0.64 6.58
CA LEU A 17 -0.38 -0.95 7.42
C LEU A 17 -1.63 -1.37 6.64
N LEU A 18 -1.68 -1.11 5.33
CA LEU A 18 -2.73 -1.59 4.43
C LEU A 18 -2.21 -2.60 3.42
N SER A 19 -1.02 -3.14 3.64
CA SER A 19 -0.54 -4.27 2.84
C SER A 19 -1.37 -5.52 3.13
N PRO A 20 -1.52 -6.45 2.17
CA PRO A 20 -2.27 -7.70 2.35
C PRO A 20 -1.74 -8.58 3.49
N PHE A 21 -0.47 -8.41 3.82
CA PHE A 21 0.24 -9.16 4.87
C PHE A 21 0.30 -8.39 6.20
N SER A 22 -0.34 -7.23 6.30
CA SER A 22 -0.40 -6.44 7.52
C SER A 22 -1.34 -7.07 8.55
N PRO A 23 -1.10 -6.87 9.86
CA PRO A 23 -2.04 -7.29 10.90
C PRO A 23 -3.45 -6.74 10.65
N GLN A 24 -3.57 -5.50 10.16
CA GLN A 24 -4.85 -4.86 9.89
C GLN A 24 -5.71 -5.62 8.89
N VAL A 25 -5.08 -6.30 7.92
CA VAL A 25 -5.75 -7.13 6.91
C VAL A 25 -5.86 -8.59 7.36
N LEU A 26 -4.81 -9.12 8.00
CA LEU A 26 -4.75 -10.50 8.47
C LEU A 26 -5.71 -10.77 9.63
N ILE A 27 -5.93 -9.81 10.53
CA ILE A 27 -6.83 -9.97 11.69
C ILE A 27 -8.26 -10.29 11.21
N PRO A 28 -8.92 -9.48 10.36
CA PRO A 28 -10.23 -9.82 9.81
C PRO A 28 -10.24 -11.15 9.07
N LEU A 29 -9.19 -11.45 8.32
CA LEU A 29 -9.08 -12.69 7.55
C LEU A 29 -9.02 -13.95 8.44
N PHE A 30 -8.22 -13.93 9.51
CA PHE A 30 -8.00 -15.08 10.39
C PHE A 30 -9.04 -15.18 11.52
N THR A 31 -9.56 -14.06 12.01
CA THR A 31 -10.44 -14.03 13.19
C THR A 31 -11.90 -13.81 12.83
N GLY A 32 -12.20 -13.29 11.63
CA GLY A 32 -13.53 -12.81 11.25
C GLY A 32 -13.96 -11.54 12.00
N GLN A 33 -13.11 -10.98 12.88
CA GLN A 33 -13.40 -9.75 13.60
C GLN A 33 -12.99 -8.53 12.77
N PRO A 34 -13.89 -7.55 12.59
CA PRO A 34 -13.53 -6.31 11.92
C PRO A 34 -12.50 -5.54 12.74
N LEU A 35 -11.63 -4.80 12.06
CA LEU A 35 -10.73 -3.86 12.72
C LEU A 35 -11.54 -2.77 13.42
N PRO A 36 -11.16 -2.30 14.64
CA PRO A 36 -11.83 -1.16 15.27
C PRO A 36 -11.84 0.06 14.35
N SER A 37 -13.01 0.71 14.22
CA SER A 37 -13.19 1.85 13.30
C SER A 37 -12.21 2.98 13.55
N GLU A 38 -11.88 3.25 14.82
CA GLU A 38 -10.91 4.26 15.23
C GLU A 38 -9.51 3.95 14.67
N LYS A 39 -9.09 2.68 14.70
CA LYS A 39 -7.79 2.26 14.19
C LYS A 39 -7.74 2.33 12.66
N LEU A 40 -8.82 1.96 11.99
CA LEU A 40 -8.93 2.09 10.54
C LEU A 40 -8.86 3.58 10.14
N GLN A 41 -9.58 4.45 10.84
CA GLN A 41 -9.57 5.89 10.60
C GLN A 41 -8.16 6.48 10.79
N GLU A 42 -7.47 6.13 11.87
CA GLU A 42 -6.08 6.56 12.12
C GLU A 42 -5.15 6.18 10.96
N VAL A 43 -5.25 4.94 10.47
CA VAL A 43 -4.46 4.45 9.33
C VAL A 43 -4.78 5.23 8.05
N MET A 44 -6.07 5.47 7.77
CA MET A 44 -6.52 6.21 6.58
C MET A 44 -6.09 7.68 6.61
N GLU A 45 -6.19 8.35 7.76
CA GLU A 45 -5.73 9.73 7.96
C GLU A 45 -4.20 9.83 7.82
N GLY A 46 -3.47 8.87 8.39
CA GLY A 46 -2.02 8.75 8.24
C GLY A 46 -1.60 8.56 6.78
N LEU A 47 -2.29 7.68 6.06
CA LEU A 47 -2.08 7.45 4.64
C LEU A 47 -2.34 8.73 3.83
N SER A 48 -3.49 9.39 4.04
CA SER A 48 -3.84 10.62 3.32
C SER A 48 -2.80 11.74 3.54
N THR A 49 -2.31 11.87 4.78
CA THR A 49 -1.23 12.81 5.13
C THR A 49 0.06 12.48 4.41
N SER A 50 0.38 11.18 4.30
CA SER A 50 1.61 10.70 3.64
C SER A 50 1.56 10.94 2.14
N LEU A 51 0.42 10.68 1.49
CA LEU A 51 0.21 10.96 0.06
C LEU A 51 0.31 12.45 -0.24
N LYS A 52 -0.27 13.31 0.62
CA LYS A 52 -0.10 14.77 0.49
C LYS A 52 1.37 15.18 0.53
N GLN A 53 2.14 14.62 1.48
CA GLN A 53 3.56 14.92 1.58
C GLN A 53 4.37 14.35 0.42
N PHE A 54 3.98 13.18 -0.11
CA PHE A 54 4.54 12.63 -1.34
C PHE A 54 4.40 13.63 -2.49
N GLU A 55 3.19 14.14 -2.71
CA GLU A 55 2.91 15.10 -3.77
C GLU A 55 3.62 16.45 -3.55
N GLU A 56 3.62 16.99 -2.33
CA GLU A 56 4.16 18.33 -2.05
C GLU A 56 5.68 18.38 -1.91
N ARG A 57 6.32 17.30 -1.45
CA ARG A 57 7.76 17.31 -1.13
C ARG A 57 8.58 16.55 -2.17
N PHE A 58 8.06 15.45 -2.68
CA PHE A 58 8.83 14.56 -3.55
C PHE A 58 8.46 14.76 -5.01
N LEU A 59 7.19 14.55 -5.38
CA LEU A 59 6.76 14.64 -6.78
C LEU A 59 6.77 16.10 -7.28
N GLN A 60 6.16 17.02 -6.53
CA GLN A 60 6.02 18.43 -6.93
C GLN A 60 5.49 18.55 -8.37
N ASP A 61 5.93 19.53 -9.13
CA ASP A 61 5.59 19.72 -10.54
C ASP A 61 6.41 18.84 -11.51
N LYS A 62 7.23 17.92 -11.01
CA LYS A 62 8.09 17.06 -11.83
C LYS A 62 7.33 15.89 -12.48
N ALA A 63 7.90 15.36 -13.56
CA ALA A 63 7.38 14.17 -14.22
C ALA A 63 7.51 12.91 -13.33
N PHE A 64 8.68 12.78 -12.69
CA PHE A 64 9.08 11.68 -11.79
C PHE A 64 9.68 12.26 -10.50
N ILE A 65 9.87 11.42 -9.48
CA ILE A 65 10.28 11.85 -8.12
C ILE A 65 11.61 12.62 -8.14
N ILE A 66 12.58 12.22 -8.96
CA ILE A 66 13.89 12.87 -9.01
C ILE A 66 13.98 13.93 -10.12
N GLY A 67 13.19 13.81 -11.19
CA GLY A 67 13.27 14.75 -12.32
C GLY A 67 12.39 14.36 -13.52
N SER A 68 12.96 14.46 -14.71
CA SER A 68 12.26 14.22 -15.99
C SER A 68 12.26 12.76 -16.44
N GLU A 69 13.09 11.91 -15.83
CA GLU A 69 13.21 10.49 -16.17
C GLU A 69 12.88 9.61 -14.97
N ILE A 70 12.43 8.38 -15.26
CA ILE A 70 12.15 7.38 -14.23
C ILE A 70 13.42 7.04 -13.44
N SER A 71 13.27 6.85 -12.13
CA SER A 71 14.37 6.48 -11.25
C SER A 71 13.98 5.35 -10.31
N LEU A 72 14.96 4.82 -9.57
CA LEU A 72 14.70 3.85 -8.50
C LEU A 72 13.72 4.40 -7.45
N ALA A 73 13.69 5.72 -7.22
CA ALA A 73 12.75 6.31 -6.28
C ALA A 73 11.30 6.07 -6.72
N ASP A 74 11.03 6.18 -8.02
CA ASP A 74 9.69 5.97 -8.59
C ASP A 74 9.27 4.50 -8.50
N LEU A 75 10.20 3.58 -8.79
CA LEU A 75 9.97 2.14 -8.68
C LEU A 75 9.66 1.72 -7.24
N VAL A 76 10.42 2.23 -6.27
CA VAL A 76 10.18 1.95 -4.85
C VAL A 76 8.85 2.56 -4.40
N ALA A 77 8.55 3.80 -4.80
CA ALA A 77 7.30 4.44 -4.40
C ALA A 77 6.07 3.73 -5.00
N ILE A 78 6.11 3.32 -6.26
CA ILE A 78 4.92 2.75 -6.90
C ILE A 78 4.56 1.38 -6.34
N VAL A 79 5.54 0.53 -6.02
CA VAL A 79 5.25 -0.79 -5.41
C VAL A 79 4.64 -0.65 -4.01
N GLU A 80 5.05 0.37 -3.25
CA GLU A 80 4.47 0.67 -1.93
C GLU A 80 3.06 1.25 -2.05
N LEU A 81 2.81 2.11 -3.04
CA LEU A 81 1.51 2.72 -3.29
C LEU A 81 0.49 1.75 -3.91
N MET A 82 0.93 0.66 -4.53
CA MET A 82 0.03 -0.39 -5.02
C MET A 82 -0.46 -1.33 -3.91
N GLN A 83 0.16 -1.35 -2.73
CA GLN A 83 -0.26 -2.17 -1.59
C GLN A 83 -1.68 -1.82 -1.10
N PRO A 84 -2.03 -0.54 -0.80
CA PRO A 84 -3.40 -0.16 -0.44
C PRO A 84 -4.42 -0.44 -1.56
N VAL A 85 -4.02 -0.30 -2.84
CA VAL A 85 -4.91 -0.60 -3.98
C VAL A 85 -5.31 -2.07 -3.99
N GLY A 86 -4.38 -2.97 -3.66
CA GLY A 86 -4.65 -4.41 -3.57
C GLY A 86 -5.76 -4.76 -2.59
N VAL A 87 -5.84 -4.05 -1.47
CA VAL A 87 -6.90 -4.24 -0.46
C VAL A 87 -8.17 -3.42 -0.76
N GLY A 88 -8.23 -2.78 -1.92
CA GLY A 88 -9.41 -2.03 -2.39
C GLY A 88 -9.47 -0.57 -1.96
N CYS A 89 -8.38 0.00 -1.43
CA CYS A 89 -8.28 1.43 -1.16
C CYS A 89 -7.77 2.16 -2.42
N ASP A 90 -8.66 2.86 -3.12
CA ASP A 90 -8.23 3.70 -4.25
C ASP A 90 -7.60 4.99 -3.73
N ILE A 91 -6.27 4.98 -3.62
CA ILE A 91 -5.49 6.13 -3.16
C ILE A 91 -5.22 7.17 -4.24
N PHE A 92 -5.55 6.86 -5.50
CA PHE A 92 -5.33 7.73 -6.65
C PHE A 92 -6.57 8.58 -6.97
N GLU A 93 -7.75 8.16 -6.47
CA GLU A 93 -8.98 8.94 -6.50
C GLU A 93 -8.74 10.34 -5.89
N ASP A 94 -9.26 11.37 -6.55
CA ASP A 94 -9.09 12.79 -6.20
C ASP A 94 -7.64 13.34 -6.20
N ARG A 95 -6.66 12.58 -6.70
CA ARG A 95 -5.24 12.99 -6.77
C ARG A 95 -4.71 12.98 -8.20
N PRO A 96 -5.10 13.93 -9.07
CA PRO A 96 -4.76 13.91 -10.49
C PRO A 96 -3.25 13.92 -10.77
N ARG A 97 -2.46 14.60 -9.93
CA ARG A 97 -0.99 14.62 -10.06
C ARG A 97 -0.38 13.27 -9.76
N LEU A 98 -0.83 12.62 -8.69
CA LEU A 98 -0.40 11.28 -8.32
C LEU A 98 -0.83 10.24 -9.37
N MET A 99 -2.05 10.36 -9.89
CA MET A 99 -2.57 9.48 -10.93
C MET A 99 -1.75 9.60 -12.22
N GLU A 100 -1.46 10.82 -12.68
CA GLU A 100 -0.65 11.03 -13.87
C GLU A 100 0.79 10.56 -13.67
N TRP A 101 1.38 10.75 -12.48
CA TRP A 101 2.69 10.17 -12.16
C TRP A 101 2.67 8.64 -12.25
N ARG A 102 1.66 7.97 -11.67
CA ARG A 102 1.51 6.51 -11.79
C ARG A 102 1.43 6.08 -13.26
N ARG A 103 0.64 6.78 -14.08
CA ARG A 103 0.51 6.49 -15.52
C ARG A 103 1.87 6.58 -16.25
N ARG A 104 2.66 7.61 -15.93
CA ARG A 104 4.02 7.77 -16.49
C ARG A 104 4.98 6.67 -16.03
N VAL A 105 4.89 6.25 -14.76
CA VAL A 105 5.70 5.13 -14.25
C VAL A 105 5.31 3.82 -14.91
N GLU A 106 4.02 3.55 -15.06
CA GLU A 106 3.49 2.37 -15.75
C GLU A 106 3.95 2.32 -17.21
N ASP A 107 3.84 3.43 -17.94
CA ASP A 107 4.30 3.52 -19.34
C ASP A 107 5.83 3.31 -19.45
N ALA A 108 6.62 3.85 -18.51
CA ALA A 108 8.08 3.73 -18.52
C ALA A 108 8.58 2.32 -18.13
N VAL A 109 7.87 1.62 -17.23
CA VAL A 109 8.16 0.22 -16.86
C VAL A 109 7.68 -0.74 -17.95
N GLY A 110 6.59 -0.38 -18.64
CA GLY A 110 5.86 -1.24 -19.56
C GLY A 110 4.67 -1.90 -18.87
N LYS A 111 3.48 -1.70 -19.45
CA LYS A 111 2.17 -2.10 -18.87
C LYS A 111 2.11 -3.58 -18.50
N GLU A 112 2.64 -4.44 -19.36
CA GLU A 112 2.64 -5.89 -19.12
C GLU A 112 3.46 -6.24 -17.86
N LEU A 113 4.69 -5.75 -17.77
CA LEU A 113 5.54 -5.99 -16.61
C LEU A 113 4.97 -5.35 -15.34
N PHE A 114 4.39 -4.14 -15.46
CA PHE A 114 3.72 -3.48 -14.36
C PHE A 114 2.55 -4.32 -13.83
N PHE A 115 1.71 -4.85 -14.70
CA PHE A 115 0.59 -5.71 -14.30
C PHE A 115 1.08 -7.01 -13.66
N GLN A 116 2.03 -7.71 -14.30
CA GLN A 116 2.60 -8.96 -13.78
C GLN A 116 3.22 -8.78 -12.38
N ALA A 117 3.94 -7.68 -12.15
CA ALA A 117 4.56 -7.40 -10.86
C ALA A 117 3.53 -7.15 -9.74
N HIS A 118 2.33 -6.68 -10.08
CA HIS A 118 1.27 -6.35 -9.11
C HIS A 118 0.13 -7.38 -9.08
N GLU A 119 0.16 -8.42 -9.92
CA GLU A 119 -0.90 -9.43 -10.05
C GLU A 119 -1.30 -10.01 -8.69
N MET A 120 -0.31 -10.48 -7.91
CA MET A 120 -0.54 -11.05 -6.59
C MET A 120 -1.22 -10.08 -5.61
N ILE A 121 -0.87 -8.79 -5.68
CA ILE A 121 -1.46 -7.75 -4.83
C ILE A 121 -2.87 -7.37 -5.32
N LEU A 122 -3.12 -7.35 -6.63
CA LEU A 122 -4.45 -7.01 -7.18
C LEU A 122 -5.46 -8.15 -7.02
N SER A 123 -5.00 -9.39 -6.95
CA SER A 123 -5.81 -10.59 -6.65
C SER A 123 -6.05 -10.78 -5.15
N VAL A 124 -5.71 -9.81 -4.30
CA VAL A 124 -5.88 -9.89 -2.84
C VAL A 124 -7.34 -10.03 -2.41
N LYS A 125 -8.29 -9.57 -3.22
CA LYS A 125 -9.72 -9.86 -3.01
C LYS A 125 -10.04 -11.35 -3.11
N GLU A 126 -9.14 -12.16 -3.66
CA GLU A 126 -9.22 -13.62 -3.60
C GLU A 126 -8.65 -14.19 -2.29
N LEU A 127 -7.88 -13.43 -1.49
CA LEU A 127 -7.42 -13.87 -0.16
C LEU A 127 -8.61 -14.17 0.76
N SER A 128 -9.71 -13.43 0.68
CA SER A 128 -10.94 -13.72 1.43
C SER A 128 -11.58 -15.06 1.02
N ASN A 129 -11.22 -15.60 -0.14
CA ASN A 129 -11.63 -16.91 -0.63
C ASN A 129 -10.58 -18.02 -0.38
N ILE A 130 -9.39 -17.67 0.11
CA ILE A 130 -8.37 -18.68 0.43
C ILE A 130 -8.85 -19.51 1.62
N GLN A 131 -8.93 -20.82 1.40
CA GLN A 131 -9.05 -21.77 2.49
C GLN A 131 -7.72 -21.79 3.26
N ILE A 132 -7.68 -21.02 4.35
CA ILE A 132 -6.57 -21.06 5.29
C ILE A 132 -6.62 -22.41 6.01
N ASP A 133 -5.48 -23.10 6.05
CA ASP A 133 -5.32 -24.35 6.79
C ASP A 133 -5.86 -24.19 8.23
N PRO A 134 -6.79 -25.07 8.68
CA PRO A 134 -7.43 -24.92 9.99
C PRO A 134 -6.46 -24.88 11.16
N GLN A 135 -5.36 -25.65 11.08
CA GLN A 135 -4.34 -25.73 12.12
C GLN A 135 -3.53 -24.43 12.17
N LEU A 136 -3.15 -23.89 11.00
CA LEU A 136 -2.49 -22.58 10.91
C LEU A 136 -3.37 -21.46 11.46
N LYS A 137 -4.68 -21.50 11.17
CA LYS A 137 -5.64 -20.52 11.65
C LYS A 137 -5.74 -20.52 13.18
N GLU A 138 -5.83 -21.69 13.79
CA GLU A 138 -5.90 -21.86 15.25
C GLU A 138 -4.61 -21.40 15.95
N GLN A 139 -3.45 -21.61 15.33
CA GLN A 139 -2.16 -21.18 15.86
C GLN A 139 -1.94 -19.66 15.77
N LEU A 140 -2.34 -19.03 14.66
CA LEU A 140 -2.07 -17.61 14.41
C LEU A 140 -3.13 -16.67 15.00
N ALA A 141 -4.39 -17.09 15.11
CA ALA A 141 -5.46 -16.24 15.64
C ALA A 141 -5.16 -15.65 17.04
N PRO A 142 -4.65 -16.41 18.03
CA PRO A 142 -4.31 -15.86 19.34
C PRO A 142 -3.16 -14.84 19.30
N VAL A 143 -2.21 -15.01 18.38
CA VAL A 143 -1.08 -14.08 18.20
C VAL A 143 -1.58 -12.77 17.60
N LEU A 144 -2.37 -12.84 16.54
CA LEU A 144 -2.98 -11.69 15.88
C LEU A 144 -3.92 -10.91 16.82
N MET A 145 -4.70 -11.60 17.64
CA MET A 145 -5.59 -10.96 18.63
C MET A 145 -4.83 -10.22 19.73
N LYS A 146 -3.59 -10.61 20.05
CA LYS A 146 -2.73 -9.84 20.98
C LYS A 146 -2.23 -8.54 20.36
N MET A 147 -2.17 -8.44 19.04
CA MET A 147 -1.75 -7.23 18.32
C MET A 147 -2.87 -6.19 18.16
N LEU A 148 -4.12 -6.56 18.44
CA LEU A 148 -5.26 -5.65 18.50
C LEU A 148 -5.37 -4.87 19.82
N LYS A 149 -4.72 -5.36 20.88
CA LYS A 149 -4.73 -4.76 22.22
C LYS A 149 -3.55 -3.80 22.40
#